data_AF-M0MH21-F1
#
_entry.id   AF-M0MH21-F1
#
_cell.length_a   1.000
_cell.length_b   1.000
_cell.length_c   1.000
_cell.angle_alpha   90.00
_cell.angle_beta   90.00
_cell.angle_gamma   90.00
#
_symmetry.space_group_name_H-M   'P 1'
#
loop_
_entity.id
_entity.type
_entity.pdbx_description
1 polymer ?
#
loop_
_entity_poly.entity_id
_entity_poly.type
_entity_poly.pdbx_seq_one_letter_code
_entity_poly.pdbx_strand_id
1 'polypeptide(L)'
;MANPRVPGSDPERTVELPCGKTLDPHDIGLGMRDYECPCGDAHAVVTDAHPPSRFFPESLVAVLEETIETDDEFDRFGTPHLMGVAMEEFPEKTAIYDGSDDGAVGYAMLWVFEFDSRRLHEIVVELVVELMEHAISHADDDAAITEFESQMLEFDVSEFVEQYRRQRDFESAHDGPV
;
A
#
# COMPACT_ATOMS: atom_id res chain seq x y z
N MET A 1 41.26 6.47 20.10
CA MET A 1 40.16 6.33 21.07
C MET A 1 38.96 5.86 20.27
N ALA A 2 38.42 4.68 20.59
CA ALA A 2 37.20 4.18 19.97
C ALA A 2 36.01 4.85 20.68
N ASN A 3 35.15 5.54 19.95
CA ASN A 3 33.89 6.03 20.51
C ASN A 3 33.04 4.82 20.97
N PRO A 4 32.33 4.91 22.11
CA PRO A 4 31.45 3.84 22.56
C PRO A 4 30.34 3.68 21.52
N ARG A 5 30.31 2.54 20.82
CA ARG A 5 29.20 2.22 19.90
C ARG A 5 27.99 1.85 20.73
N VAL A 6 26.96 2.68 20.66
CA VAL A 6 25.61 2.34 21.09
C VAL A 6 25.09 1.29 20.08
N PRO A 7 24.65 0.11 20.51
CA PRO A 7 23.94 -0.81 19.62
C PRO A 7 22.68 -0.10 19.09
N GLY A 8 22.62 0.13 17.78
CA GLY A 8 21.48 0.78 17.10
C GLY A 8 21.86 1.94 16.17
N SER A 9 23.03 2.56 16.33
CA SER A 9 23.45 3.68 15.47
C SER A 9 24.38 3.21 14.35
N ASP A 10 23.88 2.35 13.47
CA ASP A 10 24.57 2.08 12.19
C ASP A 10 23.97 3.02 11.13
N PRO A 11 24.75 3.97 10.58
CA PRO A 11 24.28 4.86 9.50
C PRO A 11 23.90 4.10 8.21
N GLU A 12 24.16 2.80 8.14
CA GLU A 12 23.75 1.91 7.05
C GLU A 12 22.31 1.39 7.22
N ARG A 13 21.59 1.75 8.30
CA ARG A 13 20.22 1.28 8.60
C ARG A 13 19.10 2.26 8.26
N THR A 14 19.41 3.41 7.67
CA THR A 14 18.40 4.42 7.32
C THR A 14 17.99 4.31 5.85
N VAL A 15 16.73 4.58 5.57
CA VAL A 15 16.14 4.61 4.23
C VAL A 15 16.14 6.05 3.72
N GLU A 16 16.68 6.29 2.52
CA GLU A 16 16.55 7.58 1.84
C GLU A 16 15.16 7.68 1.20
N LEU A 17 14.41 8.71 1.58
CA LEU A 17 13.05 8.97 1.10
C LEU A 17 13.08 9.82 -0.18
N PRO A 18 12.05 9.75 -1.03
CA PRO A 18 11.96 10.56 -2.26
C PRO A 18 12.05 12.08 -2.03
N CYS A 19 11.60 12.55 -0.86
CA CYS A 19 11.72 13.95 -0.44
C CYS A 19 13.14 14.39 -0.03
N GLY A 20 14.13 13.49 -0.08
CA GLY A 20 15.52 13.72 0.30
C GLY A 20 15.79 13.70 1.81
N LYS A 21 14.84 13.22 2.62
CA LYS A 21 15.03 12.94 4.06
C LYS A 21 15.36 11.48 4.30
N THR A 22 15.82 11.15 5.50
CA THR A 22 16.06 9.77 5.91
C THR A 22 15.05 9.33 6.96
N LEU A 23 14.70 8.05 6.94
CA LEU A 23 13.83 7.37 7.90
C LEU A 23 14.59 6.21 8.55
N ASP A 24 14.38 5.99 9.85
CA ASP A 24 14.76 4.72 10.49
C ASP A 24 13.58 3.74 10.38
N PRO A 25 13.74 2.57 9.74
CA PRO A 25 12.72 1.52 9.68
C PRO A 25 12.13 1.14 11.06
N HIS A 26 12.92 1.21 12.14
CA HIS A 26 12.48 0.84 13.49
C HIS A 26 11.45 1.82 14.08
N ASP A 27 11.33 3.01 13.51
CA ASP A 27 10.31 3.98 13.90
C ASP A 27 8.94 3.67 13.28
N ILE A 28 8.88 2.74 12.32
CA ILE A 28 7.64 2.35 11.65
C ILE A 28 6.93 1.25 12.43
N GLY A 29 5.76 1.58 12.97
CA GLY A 29 4.86 0.62 13.59
C GLY A 29 4.06 -0.18 12.57
N LEU A 30 3.76 -1.45 12.90
CA LEU A 30 2.97 -2.38 12.06
C LEU A 30 1.52 -1.98 11.76
N GLY A 31 1.03 -0.87 12.32
CA GLY A 31 -0.28 -0.30 12.00
C GLY A 31 -0.19 1.17 11.62
N MET A 32 1.01 1.68 11.35
CA MET A 32 1.22 3.06 10.96
C MET A 32 0.68 3.26 9.54
N ARG A 33 0.01 4.40 9.34
CA ARG A 33 -0.47 4.82 8.02
C ARG A 33 0.36 5.92 7.42
N ASP A 34 0.69 6.90 8.25
CA ASP A 34 1.42 8.09 7.88
C ASP A 34 2.63 8.25 8.79
N TYR A 35 3.78 8.50 8.18
CA TYR A 35 4.99 8.95 8.86
C TYR A 35 5.09 10.48 8.74
N GLU A 36 5.13 11.17 9.88
CA GLU A 36 5.33 12.62 9.94
C GLU A 36 6.78 12.96 9.60
N CYS A 37 7.04 13.28 8.34
CA CYS A 37 8.39 13.45 7.84
C CYS A 37 8.97 14.83 8.22
N PRO A 38 10.28 14.91 8.53
CA PRO A 38 10.96 16.20 8.74
C PRO A 38 10.96 17.15 7.53
N CYS A 39 10.46 16.75 6.35
CA CYS A 39 10.21 17.66 5.23
C CYS A 39 9.00 18.59 5.49
N GLY A 40 8.10 18.21 6.41
CA GLY A 40 6.87 18.95 6.74
C GLY A 40 5.59 18.27 6.28
N ASP A 41 5.69 17.25 5.43
CA ASP A 41 4.56 16.49 4.90
C ASP A 41 4.43 15.10 5.55
N ALA A 42 3.25 14.49 5.42
CA ALA A 42 3.00 13.12 5.83
C ALA A 42 3.27 12.16 4.67
N HIS A 43 4.02 11.10 4.94
CA HIS A 43 4.36 10.08 3.96
C HIS A 43 3.62 8.78 4.27
N ALA A 44 2.93 8.22 3.28
CA ALA A 44 2.25 6.94 3.46
C ALA A 44 3.26 5.83 3.71
N VAL A 45 3.00 5.00 4.71
CA VAL A 45 3.79 3.81 5.02
C VAL A 45 2.94 2.56 4.92
N VAL A 46 3.47 1.55 4.24
CA VAL A 46 2.82 0.24 4.09
C VAL A 46 3.87 -0.83 4.35
N THR A 47 3.52 -1.87 5.09
CA THR A 47 4.33 -3.07 5.29
C THR A 47 3.62 -4.27 4.69
N ASP A 48 4.36 -5.35 4.45
CA ASP A 48 3.82 -6.63 3.98
C ASP A 48 2.85 -7.27 5.00
N ALA A 49 2.97 -6.90 6.28
CA ALA A 49 2.07 -7.34 7.34
C ALA A 49 0.66 -6.72 7.24
N HIS A 50 0.49 -5.59 6.54
CA HIS A 50 -0.83 -4.98 6.38
C HIS A 50 -1.70 -5.84 5.45
N PRO A 51 -2.97 -6.11 5.79
CA PRO A 51 -3.87 -6.82 4.89
C PRO A 51 -4.33 -5.93 3.73
N PRO A 52 -4.67 -6.49 2.56
CA PRO A 52 -5.32 -5.76 1.46
C PRO A 52 -6.63 -5.10 1.89
N SER A 53 -7.25 -5.62 2.96
CA SER A 53 -8.42 -5.02 3.56
C SER A 53 -8.17 -3.58 4.00
N ARG A 54 -6.91 -3.14 4.15
CA ARG A 54 -6.52 -1.74 4.33
C ARG A 54 -7.10 -0.80 3.25
N PHE A 55 -7.22 -1.28 2.02
CA PHE A 55 -7.65 -0.48 0.87
C PHE A 55 -9.05 -0.85 0.38
N PHE A 56 -9.49 -2.09 0.57
CA PHE A 56 -10.75 -2.59 0.02
C PHE A 56 -11.55 -3.40 1.04
N PRO A 57 -12.88 -3.44 0.96
CA PRO A 57 -13.69 -4.37 1.74
C PRO A 57 -13.24 -5.83 1.54
N GLU A 58 -13.31 -6.65 2.59
CA GLU A 58 -12.86 -8.05 2.51
C GLU A 58 -13.56 -8.86 1.42
N SER A 59 -14.83 -8.55 1.14
CA SER A 59 -15.56 -9.18 0.04
C SER A 59 -14.93 -8.91 -1.32
N LEU A 60 -14.39 -7.71 -1.54
CA LEU A 60 -13.69 -7.38 -2.78
C LEU A 60 -12.29 -7.99 -2.79
N VAL A 61 -11.58 -7.99 -1.66
CA VAL A 61 -10.28 -8.68 -1.53
C VAL A 61 -10.41 -10.15 -1.89
N ALA A 62 -11.45 -10.84 -1.40
CA ALA A 62 -11.71 -12.25 -1.72
C ALA A 62 -11.92 -12.47 -3.23
N VAL A 63 -12.62 -11.57 -3.91
CA VAL A 63 -12.81 -11.63 -5.37
C VAL A 63 -11.48 -11.43 -6.10
N LEU A 64 -10.66 -10.46 -5.66
CA LEU A 64 -9.34 -10.21 -6.26
C LEU A 64 -8.40 -11.41 -6.06
N GLU A 65 -8.39 -12.02 -4.87
CA GLU A 65 -7.63 -13.25 -4.59
C GLU A 65 -8.07 -14.45 -5.43
N GLU A 66 -9.36 -14.56 -5.76
CA GLU A 66 -9.88 -15.64 -6.61
C GLU A 66 -9.61 -15.40 -8.10
N THR A 67 -9.60 -14.13 -8.52
CA THR A 67 -9.57 -13.75 -9.95
C THR A 67 -8.15 -13.52 -10.46
N ILE A 68 -7.26 -13.00 -9.62
CA ILE A 68 -5.89 -12.65 -10.03
C ILE A 68 -4.95 -13.80 -9.71
N GLU A 69 -4.45 -14.46 -10.75
CA GLU A 69 -3.36 -15.43 -10.63
C GLU A 69 -2.03 -14.70 -10.38
N THR A 70 -1.24 -15.19 -9.43
CA THR A 70 0.07 -14.67 -9.07
C THR A 70 1.16 -15.61 -9.57
N ASP A 71 2.16 -15.08 -10.27
CA ASP A 71 3.27 -15.84 -10.86
C ASP A 71 4.56 -15.77 -10.01
N ASP A 72 4.43 -15.39 -8.75
CA ASP A 72 5.55 -15.17 -7.82
C ASP A 72 5.53 -16.15 -6.63
N GLU A 73 6.26 -15.81 -5.56
CA GLU A 73 6.39 -16.66 -4.38
C GLU A 73 5.19 -16.57 -3.42
N PHE A 74 4.24 -15.66 -3.67
CA PHE A 74 3.04 -15.52 -2.87
C PHE A 74 1.93 -16.43 -3.40
N ASP A 75 1.31 -17.19 -2.49
CA ASP A 75 0.23 -18.12 -2.84
C ASP A 75 -1.04 -17.44 -3.36
N ARG A 76 -1.22 -16.14 -3.05
CA ARG A 76 -2.43 -15.36 -3.36
C ARG A 76 -2.10 -13.88 -3.54
N PHE A 77 -2.98 -13.19 -4.28
CA PHE A 77 -2.98 -11.73 -4.36
C PHE A 77 -2.99 -11.09 -2.96
N GLY A 78 -2.31 -9.96 -2.81
CA GLY A 78 -2.04 -9.39 -1.50
C GLY A 78 -1.43 -7.98 -1.55
N THR A 79 -1.09 -7.44 -0.38
CA THR A 79 -0.49 -6.10 -0.26
C THR A 79 0.80 -5.93 -1.07
N PRO A 80 1.73 -6.92 -1.13
CA PRO A 80 2.89 -6.81 -2.01
C PRO A 80 2.52 -6.55 -3.48
N HIS A 81 1.47 -7.19 -3.99
CA HIS A 81 0.97 -6.99 -5.35
C HIS A 81 0.38 -5.59 -5.54
N LEU A 82 -0.45 -5.12 -4.60
CA LEU A 82 -1.00 -3.75 -4.63
C LEU A 82 0.11 -2.69 -4.63
N MET A 83 1.15 -2.89 -3.81
CA MET A 83 2.30 -1.98 -3.77
C MET A 83 3.15 -2.10 -5.03
N GLY A 84 3.27 -3.28 -5.63
CA GLY A 84 3.90 -3.49 -6.93
C GLY A 84 3.26 -2.63 -8.02
N VAL A 85 1.94 -2.68 -8.15
CA VAL A 85 1.20 -1.86 -9.13
C VAL A 85 1.38 -0.36 -8.86
N ALA A 86 1.29 0.07 -7.59
CA ALA A 86 1.51 1.47 -7.23
C ALA A 86 2.95 1.94 -7.52
N MET A 87 3.95 1.08 -7.34
CA MET A 87 5.34 1.37 -7.66
C MET A 87 5.61 1.43 -9.16
N GLU A 88 4.92 0.61 -9.95
CA GLU A 88 5.02 0.66 -11.41
C GLU A 88 4.54 2.01 -11.95
N GLU A 89 3.46 2.54 -11.39
CA GLU A 89 2.95 3.87 -11.75
C GLU A 89 3.82 5.01 -11.18
N PHE A 90 4.33 4.84 -9.95
CA PHE A 90 5.06 5.89 -9.23
C PHE A 90 6.48 5.47 -8.76
N PRO A 91 7.39 5.10 -9.68
CA PRO A 91 8.69 4.52 -9.33
C PRO A 91 9.62 5.51 -8.62
N GLU A 92 9.52 6.80 -8.92
CA GLU A 92 10.36 7.86 -8.32
C GLU A 92 9.78 8.42 -7.01
N LYS A 93 8.56 8.02 -6.64
CA LYS A 93 7.84 8.54 -5.46
C LYS A 93 7.72 7.52 -4.35
N THR A 94 8.49 6.44 -4.43
CA THR A 94 8.46 5.34 -3.47
C THR A 94 9.88 4.98 -3.04
N ALA A 95 10.10 4.82 -1.75
CA ALA A 95 11.27 4.16 -1.19
C ALA A 95 10.89 2.80 -0.61
N ILE A 96 11.79 1.84 -0.74
CA ILE A 96 11.58 0.45 -0.30
C ILE A 96 12.68 0.07 0.65
N TYR A 97 12.32 -0.64 1.70
CA TYR A 97 13.25 -1.25 2.63
C TYR A 97 12.95 -2.73 2.80
N ASP A 98 13.98 -3.54 2.59
CA ASP A 98 14.00 -4.97 2.89
C ASP A 98 14.40 -5.17 4.35
N GLY A 99 13.42 -5.56 5.16
CA GLY A 99 13.55 -5.87 6.59
C GLY A 99 13.61 -7.37 6.88
N SER A 100 13.68 -8.23 5.86
CA SER A 100 13.62 -9.69 6.04
C SER A 100 14.72 -10.25 6.96
N ASP A 101 15.89 -9.61 6.97
CA ASP A 101 17.02 -9.94 7.84
C ASP A 101 17.05 -9.12 9.16
N ASP A 102 16.13 -8.16 9.36
CA ASP A 102 16.02 -7.35 10.57
C ASP A 102 14.87 -7.81 11.47
N GLY A 103 15.15 -8.80 12.33
CA GLY A 103 14.16 -9.33 13.27
C GLY A 103 13.62 -8.34 14.31
N ALA A 104 14.10 -7.09 14.34
CA ALA A 104 13.60 -6.06 15.27
C ALA A 104 12.41 -5.26 14.71
N VAL A 105 12.19 -5.22 13.39
CA VAL A 105 11.13 -4.38 12.78
C VAL A 105 9.78 -5.11 12.66
N GLY A 106 9.78 -6.43 12.56
CA GLY A 106 8.56 -7.26 12.58
C GLY A 106 7.80 -7.33 11.25
N TYR A 107 8.38 -6.86 10.15
CA TYR A 107 7.88 -6.94 8.78
C TYR A 107 9.04 -7.32 7.85
N ALA A 108 8.75 -7.95 6.70
CA ALA A 108 9.77 -8.28 5.72
C ALA A 108 10.00 -7.14 4.73
N MET A 109 8.98 -6.35 4.41
CA MET A 109 9.04 -5.25 3.45
C MET A 109 8.37 -4.00 3.99
N LEU A 110 8.96 -2.86 3.71
CA LEU A 110 8.39 -1.53 3.97
C LEU A 110 8.42 -0.70 2.69
N TRP A 111 7.27 -0.13 2.35
CA TRP A 111 7.09 0.88 1.31
C TRP A 111 6.77 2.22 1.94
N VAL A 112 7.47 3.26 1.50
CA VAL A 112 7.25 4.65 1.92
C VAL A 112 7.03 5.51 0.70
N PHE A 113 5.84 6.11 0.59
CA PHE A 113 5.48 6.99 -0.52
C PHE A 113 5.62 8.46 -0.14
N GLU A 114 5.93 9.33 -1.10
CA GLU A 114 6.09 10.78 -0.89
C GLU A 114 4.77 11.49 -0.53
N PHE A 115 3.63 10.89 -0.88
CA PHE A 115 2.29 11.41 -0.57
C PHE A 115 1.69 10.70 0.65
N ASP A 116 0.66 11.30 1.24
CA ASP A 116 0.00 10.76 2.43
C ASP A 116 -0.83 9.49 2.15
N SER A 117 -1.23 8.80 3.22
CA SER A 117 -1.94 7.54 3.16
C SER A 117 -3.32 7.64 2.54
N ARG A 118 -3.96 8.82 2.53
CA ARG A 118 -5.25 9.03 1.86
C ARG A 118 -5.02 9.05 0.36
N ARG A 119 -4.03 9.81 -0.11
CA ARG A 119 -3.69 9.86 -1.52
C ARG A 119 -3.24 8.51 -2.04
N LEU A 120 -2.44 7.76 -1.25
CA LEU A 120 -2.09 6.38 -1.60
C LEU A 120 -3.33 5.49 -1.77
N HIS A 121 -4.32 5.63 -0.89
CA HIS A 121 -5.53 4.83 -0.96
C HIS A 121 -6.35 5.15 -2.21
N GLU A 122 -6.49 6.43 -2.58
CA GLU A 122 -7.11 6.83 -3.84
C GLU A 122 -6.38 6.21 -5.04
N ILE A 123 -5.06 6.32 -5.08
CA ILE A 123 -4.22 5.73 -6.14
C ILE A 123 -4.41 4.22 -6.24
N VAL A 124 -4.38 3.50 -5.12
CA VAL A 124 -4.54 2.04 -5.12
C VAL A 124 -5.93 1.64 -5.63
N VAL A 125 -6.97 2.39 -5.28
CA VAL A 125 -8.34 2.16 -5.78
C VAL A 125 -8.42 2.43 -7.28
N GLU A 126 -7.87 3.56 -7.75
CA GLU A 126 -7.77 3.92 -9.17
C GLU A 126 -7.09 2.80 -9.97
N LEU A 127 -5.92 2.34 -9.52
CA LEU A 127 -5.13 1.31 -10.22
C LEU A 127 -5.83 -0.06 -10.29
N VAL A 128 -6.52 -0.47 -9.23
CA VAL A 128 -7.30 -1.73 -9.24
C VAL A 128 -8.50 -1.62 -10.18
N VAL A 129 -9.16 -0.47 -10.20
CA VAL A 129 -10.26 -0.20 -11.14
C VAL A 129 -9.76 -0.26 -12.58
N GLU A 130 -8.62 0.38 -12.89
CA GLU A 130 -8.00 0.34 -14.22
C GLU A 130 -7.60 -1.08 -14.63
N LEU A 131 -7.10 -1.89 -13.68
CA LEU A 131 -6.82 -3.30 -13.93
C LEU A 131 -8.09 -4.07 -14.32
N MET A 132 -9.19 -3.85 -13.59
CA MET A 132 -10.49 -4.47 -13.89
C MET A 132 -11.04 -4.01 -15.23
N GLU A 133 -10.89 -2.72 -15.58
CA GLU A 133 -11.29 -2.17 -16.88
C GLU A 133 -10.52 -2.85 -18.02
N HIS A 134 -9.20 -2.99 -17.89
CA HIS A 134 -8.41 -3.71 -18.87
C HIS A 134 -8.86 -5.17 -19.01
N ALA A 135 -9.10 -5.86 -17.89
CA ALA A 135 -9.55 -7.25 -17.93
C ALA A 135 -10.92 -7.39 -18.61
N ILE A 136 -11.89 -6.54 -18.29
CA ILE A 136 -13.24 -6.62 -18.86
C ILE A 136 -13.26 -6.23 -20.35
N SER A 137 -12.40 -5.30 -20.76
CA SER A 137 -12.27 -4.89 -22.16
C SER A 137 -11.83 -6.02 -23.09
N HIS A 138 -11.22 -7.07 -22.54
CA HIS A 138 -10.84 -8.29 -23.25
C HIS A 138 -11.88 -9.41 -23.17
N ALA A 139 -12.99 -9.21 -22.46
CA ALA A 139 -14.07 -10.18 -22.39
C ALA A 139 -14.87 -10.23 -23.70
N ASP A 140 -15.30 -11.42 -24.11
CA ASP A 140 -16.16 -11.61 -25.30
C ASP A 140 -17.65 -11.23 -25.05
N ASP A 141 -17.95 -10.49 -23.98
CA ASP A 141 -19.30 -10.11 -23.56
C ASP A 141 -19.51 -8.58 -23.61
N ASP A 142 -20.02 -8.10 -24.74
CA ASP A 142 -20.33 -6.68 -24.98
C ASP A 142 -21.30 -6.08 -23.93
N ALA A 143 -22.18 -6.90 -23.34
CA ALA A 143 -23.12 -6.43 -22.32
C ALA A 143 -22.40 -6.18 -20.99
N ALA A 144 -21.48 -7.07 -20.61
CA ALA A 144 -20.66 -6.91 -19.41
C ALA A 144 -19.74 -5.68 -19.51
N ILE A 145 -19.15 -5.44 -20.69
CA ILE A 145 -18.33 -4.24 -20.96
C ILE A 145 -19.16 -2.96 -20.77
N THR A 146 -20.31 -2.87 -21.43
CA THR A 146 -21.18 -1.68 -21.38
C THR A 146 -21.67 -1.40 -19.95
N GLU A 147 -22.03 -2.45 -19.21
CA GLU A 147 -22.46 -2.32 -17.82
C GLU A 147 -21.34 -1.78 -16.93
N PHE A 148 -20.13 -2.32 -17.06
CA PHE A 148 -18.98 -1.87 -16.29
C PHE A 148 -18.62 -0.41 -16.60
N GLU A 149 -18.54 -0.03 -17.88
CA GLU A 149 -18.28 1.35 -18.28
C GLU A 149 -19.30 2.33 -17.69
N SER A 150 -20.59 1.93 -17.66
CA SER A 150 -21.64 2.75 -17.05
C SER A 150 -21.47 2.90 -15.55
N GLN A 151 -21.09 1.84 -14.83
CA GLN A 151 -20.82 1.90 -13.39
C GLN A 151 -19.59 2.76 -13.10
N MET A 152 -18.58 2.70 -13.97
CA MET A 152 -17.35 3.47 -13.83
C MET A 152 -17.55 4.98 -13.99
N LEU A 153 -18.46 5.41 -14.85
CA LEU A 153 -18.81 6.83 -14.99
C LEU A 153 -19.41 7.44 -13.71
N GLU A 154 -20.00 6.61 -12.86
CA GLU A 154 -20.63 7.04 -11.61
C GLU A 154 -19.73 6.82 -10.39
N PHE A 155 -18.60 6.12 -10.53
CA PHE A 155 -17.73 5.77 -9.42
C PHE A 155 -16.82 6.93 -9.03
N ASP A 156 -17.05 7.49 -7.84
CA ASP A 156 -16.19 8.51 -7.24
C ASP A 156 -15.20 7.85 -6.26
N VAL A 157 -13.93 7.79 -6.67
CA VAL A 157 -12.83 7.21 -5.88
C VAL A 157 -12.64 7.96 -4.56
N SER A 158 -12.69 9.30 -4.59
CA SER A 158 -12.50 10.12 -3.39
C SER A 158 -13.64 9.90 -2.39
N GLU A 159 -14.89 9.80 -2.87
CA GLU A 159 -16.03 9.48 -2.02
C GLU A 159 -15.90 8.07 -1.44
N PHE A 160 -15.55 7.07 -2.26
CA PHE A 160 -15.31 5.70 -1.79
C PHE A 160 -14.26 5.66 -0.67
N VAL A 161 -13.10 6.27 -0.88
CA VAL A 161 -12.01 6.32 0.09
C VAL A 161 -12.43 7.02 1.37
N GLU A 162 -13.13 8.16 1.28
CA GLU A 162 -13.62 8.88 2.45
C GLU A 162 -14.57 8.01 3.28
N GLN A 163 -15.56 7.39 2.63
CA GLN A 163 -16.53 6.54 3.31
C GLN A 163 -15.86 5.31 3.94
N TYR A 164 -14.97 4.65 3.21
CA TYR A 164 -14.28 3.45 3.66
C TYR A 164 -13.39 3.73 4.87
N ARG A 165 -12.53 4.75 4.80
CA ARG A 165 -11.64 5.12 5.90
C ARG A 165 -12.45 5.53 7.14
N ARG A 166 -13.52 6.31 6.95
CA ARG A 166 -14.40 6.70 8.04
C ARG A 166 -15.01 5.49 8.73
N GLN A 167 -15.51 4.51 7.98
CA GLN A 167 -16.05 3.28 8.56
C GLN A 167 -14.98 2.51 9.34
N ARG A 168 -13.80 2.31 8.74
CA ARG A 168 -12.74 1.52 9.36
C ARG A 168 -12.17 2.19 10.62
N ASP A 169 -12.04 3.51 10.63
CA ASP A 169 -11.59 4.26 11.81
C ASP A 169 -12.59 4.12 12.99
N PHE A 170 -13.88 3.86 12.73
CA PHE A 170 -14.86 3.51 13.76
C PHE A 170 -14.75 2.05 14.24
N GLU A 171 -14.31 1.14 13.37
CA GLU A 171 -14.22 -0.30 13.66
C GLU A 171 -12.89 -0.66 14.36
N SER A 172 -11.76 -0.08 13.93
CA SER A 172 -10.45 -0.29 14.56
C SER A 172 -9.42 0.77 14.15
N ALA A 173 -8.58 1.22 15.11
CA ALA A 173 -7.46 2.12 14.85
C ALA A 173 -6.19 1.42 14.30
N HIS A 174 -6.24 0.10 14.08
CA HIS A 174 -5.11 -0.71 13.65
C HIS A 174 -5.44 -1.43 12.34
N ASP A 175 -4.44 -1.59 11.48
CA ASP A 175 -4.58 -2.31 10.22
C ASP A 175 -4.33 -3.80 10.42
N GLY A 176 -5.31 -4.48 11.00
CA GLY A 176 -5.37 -5.94 11.08
C GLY A 176 -6.52 -6.52 10.24
N PRO A 177 -6.46 -7.80 9.84
CA PRO A 177 -7.63 -8.52 9.36
C PRO A 177 -8.65 -8.66 10.50
N VAL A 178 -9.95 -8.56 10.21
CA VAL A 178 -11.04 -8.63 11.21
C VAL A 178 -11.70 -10.00 11.28
#